data_AF-A0A1F5KRY2-F1
#
_entry.id   AF-A0A1F5KRY2-F1
#
_cell.length_a   1.000
_cell.length_b   1.000
_cell.length_c   1.000
_cell.angle_alpha   90.00
_cell.angle_beta   90.00
_cell.angle_gamma   90.00
#
_symmetry.space_group_name_H-M   'P 1'
#
loop_
_entity.id
_entity.type
_entity.pdbx_description
1 polymer ?
#
loop_
_entity_poly.entity_id
_entity_poly.type
_entity_poly.pdbx_seq_one_letter_code
_entity_poly.pdbx_strand_id
1 'polypeptide(L)' 'MGERRIETLEEQLFPPIFGEDGYFPPAPDPAVLEYRRLQRKWLETFPRSEGIEPTVSLYPQKRNGRTMYIVAKEVIISE' A
#
# COMPACT_ATOMS: atom_id res chain seq x y z
N MET A 1 21.35 15.37 8.76
CA MET A 1 20.67 14.21 8.17
C MET A 1 19.19 14.54 8.21
N GLY A 2 18.56 14.81 7.07
CA GLY A 2 17.12 15.15 7.03
C GLY A 2 16.28 13.95 7.46
N GLU A 3 15.20 14.19 8.19
CA GLU A 3 14.26 13.15 8.57
C GLU A 3 13.38 12.80 7.36
N ARG A 4 13.19 11.49 7.13
CA ARG A 4 12.24 10.98 6.13
C ARG A 4 11.11 10.27 6.85
N ARG A 5 9.88 10.71 6.64
CA ARG A 5 8.67 10.07 7.19
C ARG A 5 7.73 9.65 6.07
N ILE A 6 6.99 8.57 6.31
CA ILE A 6 5.95 8.09 5.40
C ILE A 6 4.61 8.42 6.05
N GLU A 7 3.71 9.06 5.30
CA GLU A 7 2.35 9.36 5.72
C GLU A 7 1.36 8.62 4.82
N THR A 8 0.49 7.82 5.43
CA THR A 8 -0.57 7.08 4.74
C THR A 8 -1.82 7.94 4.62
N LEU A 9 -2.28 8.17 3.40
CA LEU A 9 -3.45 9.01 3.12
C LEU A 9 -4.74 8.19 3.00
N GLU A 10 -4.64 7.00 2.38
CA GLU A 10 -5.77 6.11 2.14
C GLU A 10 -5.31 4.66 2.15
N GLU A 11 -6.10 3.78 2.75
CA GLU A 11 -5.89 2.35 2.75
C GLU A 11 -7.10 1.60 2.23
N GLN A 12 -6.86 0.55 1.46
CA GLN A 12 -7.88 -0.40 1.03
C GLN A 12 -7.50 -1.81 1.47
N LEU A 13 -8.47 -2.52 2.04
CA LEU A 13 -8.30 -3.87 2.59
C LEU A 13 -8.82 -4.91 1.60
N PHE A 14 -7.98 -5.91 1.33
CA PHE A 14 -8.28 -7.02 0.44
C PHE A 14 -8.23 -8.34 1.21
N PRO A 15 -9.32 -9.12 1.20
CA PRO A 15 -9.34 -10.42 1.86
C PRO A 15 -8.43 -11.42 1.12
N PRO A 16 -7.89 -12.42 1.83
CA PRO A 16 -7.15 -13.50 1.19
C PRO A 16 -8.07 -14.31 0.27
N ILE A 17 -7.55 -14.79 -0.88
CA ILE A 17 -8.31 -15.69 -1.77
C ILE A 17 -8.33 -17.12 -1.19
N PHE A 18 -7.23 -17.56 -0.56
CA PHE A 18 -7.15 -18.79 0.22
C PHE A 18 -6.11 -18.63 1.34
N GLY A 19 -6.38 -19.15 2.53
CA GLY A 19 -5.41 -19.18 3.63
C GLY A 19 -5.92 -20.04 4.77
N GLU A 20 -5.51 -21.31 4.78
CA GLU A 20 -5.43 -22.10 6.02
C GLU A 20 -4.27 -21.60 6.88
N ASP A 21 -4.36 -21.86 8.19
CA ASP A 21 -3.47 -21.36 9.21
C ASP A 21 -1.99 -21.65 8.91
N GLY A 22 -1.17 -20.60 8.84
CA GLY A 22 0.30 -20.72 8.89
C GLY A 22 1.08 -20.28 7.64
N TYR A 23 0.42 -20.06 6.50
CA TYR A 23 1.08 -19.54 5.29
C TYR A 23 0.74 -18.06 5.05
N PHE A 24 1.70 -17.29 4.52
CA PHE A 24 1.41 -15.98 3.92
C PHE A 24 1.09 -16.23 2.43
N PRO A 25 -0.19 -16.45 2.06
CA PRO A 25 -0.55 -16.65 0.66
C PRO A 25 -0.14 -15.42 -0.15
N PRO A 26 0.21 -15.54 -1.45
CA PRO A 26 0.51 -14.37 -2.27
C PRO A 26 -0.62 -13.33 -2.22
N ALA A 27 -0.28 -12.06 -2.49
CA ALA A 27 -1.27 -11.01 -2.58
C ALA A 27 -2.37 -11.39 -3.59
N PRO A 28 -3.65 -11.21 -3.24
CA PRO A 28 -4.75 -11.62 -4.09
C PRO A 28 -4.80 -10.73 -5.35
N ASP A 29 -5.21 -11.29 -6.49
CA ASP A 29 -5.26 -10.55 -7.77
C ASP A 29 -5.94 -9.18 -7.67
N PRO A 30 -7.07 -9.01 -6.96
CA PRO A 30 -7.68 -7.69 -6.76
C PRO A 30 -6.75 -6.67 -6.08
N ALA A 31 -5.96 -7.09 -5.09
CA ALA A 31 -5.00 -6.20 -4.42
C ALA A 31 -3.85 -5.81 -5.36
N VAL A 32 -3.34 -6.76 -6.15
CA VAL A 32 -2.27 -6.51 -7.12
C VAL A 32 -2.73 -5.57 -8.23
N LEU A 33 -3.96 -5.77 -8.72
CA LEU A 33 -4.56 -4.90 -9.74
C LEU A 33 -4.79 -3.48 -9.20
N GLU A 34 -5.32 -3.35 -7.99
CA GLU A 34 -5.49 -2.04 -7.36
C GLU A 34 -4.15 -1.34 -7.11
N TYR A 35 -3.15 -2.06 -6.60
CA TYR A 35 -1.79 -1.54 -6.44
C TYR A 35 -1.25 -0.97 -7.74
N ARG A 36 -1.31 -1.71 -8.85
CA ARG A 36 -0.83 -1.23 -10.16
C ARG A 36 -1.61 -0.04 -10.67
N ARG A 37 -2.94 -0.05 -10.48
CA ARG A 37 -3.83 1.05 -10.89
C ARG A 37 -3.49 2.32 -10.12
N LEU A 38 -3.31 2.21 -8.79
CA LEU A 38 -2.96 3.33 -7.93
C LEU A 38 -1.55 3.80 -8.16
N GLN A 39 -0.57 2.90 -8.32
CA GLN A 39 0.80 3.29 -8.62
C GLN A 39 0.86 4.18 -9.87
N ARG A 40 0.15 3.83 -10.94
CA ARG A 40 0.07 4.67 -12.13
C ARG A 40 -0.66 5.99 -11.86
N LYS A 41 -1.90 5.91 -11.38
CA LYS A 41 -2.77 7.09 -11.22
C LYS A 41 -2.23 8.07 -10.17
N TRP A 42 -1.72 7.58 -9.05
CA TRP A 42 -1.21 8.40 -7.95
C TRP A 42 0.03 9.17 -8.39
N LEU A 43 1.00 8.49 -9.02
CA LEU A 43 2.18 9.14 -9.56
C LEU A 43 1.86 10.16 -10.67
N GLU A 44 0.81 9.93 -11.46
CA GLU A 44 0.38 10.86 -12.52
C GLU A 44 -0.40 12.08 -11.99
N THR A 45 -1.19 11.91 -10.93
CA THR A 45 -2.14 12.94 -10.46
C THR A 45 -1.63 13.72 -9.25
N PHE A 46 -0.63 13.21 -8.53
CA PHE A 46 -0.13 13.88 -7.33
C PHE A 46 0.57 15.20 -7.69
N PRO A 47 0.23 16.31 -7.01
CA PRO A 47 0.90 17.59 -7.23
C PRO A 47 2.39 17.47 -6.93
N ARG A 48 3.25 17.91 -7.86
CA ARG A 48 4.68 18.00 -7.57
C ARG A 48 4.90 19.03 -6.48
N SER A 49 5.50 18.59 -5.38
CA SER A 49 5.85 19.43 -4.24
C SER A 49 7.26 19.08 -3.80
N GLU A 50 8.05 20.09 -3.45
CA GLU A 50 9.41 19.88 -2.97
C GLU A 50 9.36 19.15 -1.62
N GLY A 51 10.22 18.14 -1.47
CA GLY A 51 10.27 17.32 -0.26
C GLY A 51 9.12 16.31 -0.10
N ILE A 52 8.16 16.22 -1.04
CA ILE A 52 7.05 15.25 -0.96
C ILE A 52 7.02 14.35 -2.18
N GLU A 53 7.23 13.05 -1.99
CA GLU A 53 7.22 12.03 -3.05
C GLU A 53 6.02 11.09 -2.89
N PRO A 54 5.09 11.00 -3.86
CA PRO A 54 4.00 10.04 -3.81
C PRO A 54 4.51 8.61 -3.95
N THR A 55 3.96 7.69 -3.15
CA THR A 55 4.21 6.25 -3.28
C THR A 55 2.94 5.44 -3.03
N VAL A 56 2.98 4.17 -3.42
CA VAL A 56 1.92 3.20 -3.16
C VAL A 56 2.58 1.94 -2.63
N SER A 57 2.03 1.39 -1.55
CA SER A 57 2.53 0.18 -0.90
C SER A 57 1.50 -0.94 -0.96
N LEU A 58 1.97 -2.18 -1.07
CA LEU A 58 1.17 -3.40 -0.97
C LEU A 58 1.82 -4.32 0.05
N TYR A 59 1.14 -4.59 1.16
CA TYR A 59 1.71 -5.38 2.24
C TYR A 59 0.65 -6.25 2.97
N PRO A 60 1.05 -7.41 3.52
CA PRO A 60 0.16 -8.23 4.32
C PRO A 60 -0.01 -7.66 5.74
N GLN A 61 -1.21 -7.80 6.31
CA GLN A 61 -1.52 -7.49 7.70
C GLN A 61 -2.39 -8.57 8.32
N LYS A 62 -2.01 -9.07 9.51
CA LYS A 62 -2.85 -10.00 10.28
C LYS A 62 -3.99 -9.23 10.96
N ARG A 63 -5.24 -9.59 10.68
CA ARG A 63 -6.43 -9.11 11.38
C ARG A 63 -7.33 -10.29 11.74
N ASN A 64 -7.71 -10.40 13.02
CA ASN A 64 -8.61 -11.45 13.52
C ASN A 64 -8.19 -12.88 13.12
N GLY A 65 -6.89 -13.17 13.19
CA GLY A 65 -6.34 -14.48 12.83
C GLY A 65 -6.18 -14.74 11.33
N ARG A 66 -6.62 -13.82 10.45
CA ARG A 66 -6.50 -13.95 8.99
C ARG A 66 -5.49 -12.97 8.42
N THR A 67 -4.74 -13.39 7.40
CA THR A 67 -3.87 -12.51 6.63
C THR A 67 -4.71 -11.74 5.62
N MET A 68 -4.83 -10.43 5.81
CA MET A 68 -5.41 -9.49 4.85
C MET A 68 -4.28 -8.80 4.08
N TYR A 69 -4.59 -8.23 2.93
CA TYR A 69 -3.68 -7.40 2.16
C TYR A 69 -4.13 -5.96 2.16
N ILE A 70 -3.22 -5.02 2.41
CA ILE A 70 -3.48 -3.59 2.34
C ILE A 70 -2.81 -3.04 1.10
N VAL A 71 -3.55 -2.24 0.33
CA VAL A 71 -2.99 -1.30 -0.64
C VAL A 71 -3.12 0.10 -0.06
N ALA A 72 -2.00 0.78 0.12
CA ALA A 72 -1.94 2.10 0.76
C ALA A 72 -1.44 3.15 -0.22
N LYS A 73 -2.14 4.30 -0.29
CA LYS A 73 -1.63 5.53 -0.92
C LYS A 73 -0.86 6.32 0.11
N GLU A 74 0.38 6.65 -0.22
CA GLU A 74 1.32 7.22 0.73
C GLU A 74 2.07 8.38 0.11
N VAL A 75 2.68 9.18 0.97
CA VAL A 75 3.65 10.21 0.61
C VAL A 75 4.89 10.07 1.50
N ILE A 76 6.06 10.23 0.90
CA ILE A 76 7.34 10.29 1.60
C ILE A 76 7.68 11.77 1.74
N ILE A 77 7.77 12.25 2.98
CA ILE A 77 8.11 13.63 3.31
C ILE A 77 9.59 13.64 3.73
N SER A 78 10.39 14.46 3.06
CA SER A 78 11.81 14.68 3.33
C SER A 78 11.99 16.14 3.75
N GLU A 79 12.49 16.36 4.96
CA GLU A 79 12.81 17.68 5.53
C GLU A 79 14.30 18.04 5.43
#